data_AF-A0ABD4E6J4-F1
#
_entry.id   AF-A0ABD4E6J4-F1
#
_cell.length_a   1.000
_cell.length_b   1.000
_cell.length_c   1.000
_cell.angle_alpha   90.00
_cell.angle_beta   90.00
_cell.angle_gamma   90.00
#
_symmetry.space_group_name_H-M   'P 1'
#
loop_
_entity.id
_entity.type
_entity.pdbx_description
1 polymer ?
#
loop_
_entity_poly.entity_id
_entity_poly.type
_entity_poly.pdbx_seq_one_letter_code
_entity_poly.pdbx_strand_id
1 'polypeptide(L)'
;MSVQDIVRAMQGALLQQDRLLKLDTPLGDNVLLPQRSLGWSRIGRHFDFTLDVLSTRNDLKLKSLIGQPVTLWNGLYTVTVLNAGSRS
;
A
#
# COMPACT_ATOMS: atom_id res chain seq x y z
N MET A 1 -24.09 -6.46 19.37
CA MET A 1 -22.74 -6.38 18.78
C MET A 1 -21.76 -6.76 19.87
N SER A 2 -21.14 -7.94 19.79
CA SER A 2 -20.26 -8.50 20.83
C SER A 2 -18.83 -7.97 20.66
N VAL A 3 -18.08 -7.89 21.76
CA VAL A 3 -16.63 -7.59 21.73
C VAL A 3 -15.87 -8.59 20.84
N GLN A 4 -16.37 -9.82 20.76
CA GLN A 4 -15.81 -10.87 19.90
C GLN A 4 -16.04 -10.59 18.41
N ASP A 5 -17.13 -9.92 18.05
CA ASP A 5 -17.42 -9.51 16.67
C ASP A 5 -16.47 -8.37 16.25
N ILE A 6 -16.17 -7.46 17.17
CA ILE A 6 -15.22 -6.36 16.96
C ILE A 6 -13.81 -6.91 16.76
N VAL A 7 -13.37 -7.85 17.61
CA VAL A 7 -12.03 -8.47 17.49
C VAL A 7 -11.88 -9.24 16.16
N ARG A 8 -12.92 -9.97 15.75
CA ARG A 8 -12.91 -10.67 14.44
C ARG A 8 -12.91 -9.71 13.26
N ALA A 9 -13.67 -8.62 13.33
CA ALA A 9 -13.64 -7.57 12.30
C ALA A 9 -12.26 -6.89 12.21
N MET A 10 -11.60 -6.65 13.35
CA MET A 10 -10.24 -6.11 13.37
C MET A 10 -9.21 -7.09 12.80
N GLN A 11 -9.32 -8.39 13.10
CA GLN A 11 -8.45 -9.43 12.54
C GLN A 11 -8.66 -9.62 11.03
N GLY A 12 -9.92 -9.56 10.55
CA GLY A 12 -10.23 -9.57 9.12
C GLY A 12 -9.69 -8.34 8.38
N ALA A 13 -9.73 -7.16 9.01
CA ALA A 13 -9.18 -5.92 8.45
C ALA A 13 -7.64 -5.90 8.34
N LEU A 14 -6.96 -6.79 9.08
CA LEU A 14 -5.51 -7.02 9.07
C LEU A 14 -5.06 -8.05 8.02
N LEU A 15 -5.99 -8.77 7.38
CA LEU A 15 -5.71 -9.68 6.27
C LEU A 15 -5.86 -8.91 4.94
N GLN A 16 -4.80 -8.80 4.13
CA GLN A 16 -4.87 -8.17 2.79
C GLN A 16 -5.71 -8.95 1.76
N GLN A 17 -6.23 -10.13 2.10
CA GLN A 17 -6.85 -11.06 1.15
C GLN A 17 -8.17 -10.55 0.54
N ASP A 18 -8.91 -9.67 1.23
CA ASP A 18 -10.16 -9.07 0.74
C ASP A 18 -10.05 -7.54 0.53
N ARG A 19 -8.84 -6.97 0.51
CA ARG A 19 -8.68 -5.52 0.28
C ARG A 19 -8.71 -5.21 -1.21
N LEU A 20 -9.54 -4.23 -1.57
CA LEU A 20 -9.55 -3.63 -2.91
C LEU A 20 -8.18 -3.06 -3.31
N LEU A 21 -7.37 -2.62 -2.34
CA LEU A 21 -6.01 -2.12 -2.54
C LEU A 21 -5.00 -2.99 -1.80
N LYS A 22 -4.09 -3.63 -2.54
CA LYS A 22 -2.93 -4.36 -1.99
C LYS A 22 -1.65 -3.67 -2.43
N LEU A 23 -0.67 -3.59 -1.52
CA LEU A 23 0.64 -3.00 -1.79
C LEU A 23 1.73 -4.05 -1.56
N ASP A 24 2.44 -4.41 -2.63
CA ASP A 24 3.61 -5.28 -2.56
C ASP A 24 4.88 -4.43 -2.52
N THR A 25 5.73 -4.69 -1.52
CA THR A 25 6.98 -3.95 -1.30
C THR A 25 8.12 -4.88 -0.91
N PRO A 26 9.38 -4.48 -1.11
CA PRO A 26 10.54 -5.23 -0.62
C PRO A 26 10.61 -5.43 0.90
N LEU A 27 9.79 -4.72 1.69
CA LEU A 27 9.72 -4.91 3.14
C LEU A 27 8.97 -6.19 3.53
N GLY A 28 8.30 -6.85 2.58
CA GLY A 28 7.51 -8.05 2.79
C GLY A 28 6.00 -7.78 2.85
N ASP A 29 5.24 -8.87 2.85
CA ASP A 29 3.78 -8.84 2.76
C ASP A 29 3.14 -8.27 4.03
N ASN A 30 2.03 -7.55 3.88
CA ASN A 30 1.25 -6.94 4.98
C ASN A 30 2.03 -5.98 5.91
N VAL A 31 3.26 -5.59 5.56
CA VAL A 31 4.04 -4.64 6.38
C VAL A 31 3.53 -3.21 6.20
N LEU A 32 3.17 -2.84 4.97
CA LEU A 32 2.54 -1.57 4.64
C LEU A 32 1.13 -1.83 4.11
N LEU A 33 0.14 -1.31 4.82
CA LEU A 33 -1.28 -1.45 4.50
C LEU A 33 -1.76 -0.16 3.82
N PRO A 34 -2.10 -0.17 2.53
CA PRO A 34 -2.57 1.03 1.85
C PRO A 34 -3.95 1.44 2.36
N GLN A 35 -4.10 2.71 2.74
CA GLN A 35 -5.36 3.32 3.13
C GLN A 35 -5.98 4.11 1.96
N ARG A 36 -5.15 4.83 1.20
CA ARG A 36 -5.58 5.66 0.07
C ARG A 36 -4.49 5.71 -0.99
N SER A 37 -4.91 5.72 -2.25
CA SER A 37 -4.04 6.05 -3.38
C SER A 37 -4.60 7.25 -4.14
N LEU A 38 -3.74 8.22 -4.41
CA LEU A 38 -4.01 9.32 -5.33
C LEU A 38 -2.95 9.28 -6.42
N GLY A 39 -3.34 9.41 -7.67
CA GLY A 39 -2.35 9.50 -8.73
C GLY A 39 -2.87 10.16 -9.97
N TRP A 40 -1.93 10.72 -10.73
CA TRP A 40 -2.17 11.29 -12.04
C TRP A 40 -1.27 10.59 -13.05
N SER A 41 -1.87 10.26 -14.20
CA SER A 41 -1.16 9.69 -15.33
C SER A 41 -1.58 10.42 -16.59
N ARG A 42 -0.61 10.65 -17.48
CA ARG A 42 -0.84 11.24 -18.80
C ARG A 42 -0.09 10.41 -19.82
N ILE A 43 -0.77 10.08 -20.92
CA ILE A 43 -0.17 9.33 -22.03
C ILE A 43 1.09 10.06 -22.52
N GLY A 44 2.20 9.33 -22.64
CA GLY A 44 3.48 9.86 -23.11
C GLY A 44 4.24 10.74 -22.09
N ARG A 45 3.83 10.76 -20.82
CA ARG A 45 4.50 11.49 -19.73
C ARG A 45 4.69 10.59 -18.50
N HIS A 46 5.42 11.10 -17.52
CA HIS A 46 5.53 10.44 -16.22
C HIS A 46 4.16 10.38 -15.53
N PHE A 47 3.98 9.31 -14.77
CA PHE A 47 2.88 9.15 -13.83
C PHE A 47 3.43 9.40 -12.43
N ASP A 48 2.57 9.92 -11.55
CA ASP A 48 2.90 10.16 -10.15
C ASP A 48 1.78 9.60 -9.28
N PHE A 49 2.14 8.88 -8.23
CA PHE A 49 1.22 8.33 -7.24
C PHE A 49 1.68 8.68 -5.82
N THR A 50 0.75 9.17 -5.02
CA THR A 50 0.89 9.35 -3.57
C THR A 50 0.05 8.28 -2.87
N LEU A 51 0.67 7.52 -1.98
CA LEU A 51 0.04 6.47 -1.20
C LEU A 51 0.06 6.84 0.28
N ASP A 52 -1.12 6.87 0.91
CA ASP A 52 -1.22 6.89 2.36
C ASP A 52 -1.21 5.44 2.84
N VAL A 53 -0.19 5.07 3.61
CA VAL A 53 0.02 3.71 4.13
C VAL A 53 0.07 3.70 5.65
N LEU A 54 -0.49 2.65 6.25
CA LEU A 54 -0.43 2.38 7.68
C LEU A 54 0.47 1.16 7.94
N SER A 55 1.10 1.14 9.10
CA SER A 55 1.78 -0.06 9.61
C SER A 55 1.54 -0.21 11.10
N THR A 56 1.52 -1.46 11.55
CA THR A 56 1.54 -1.82 12.97
C THR A 56 2.97 -1.94 13.51
N ARG A 57 3.99 -1.89 12.64
CA ARG A 57 5.41 -1.93 13.01
C ARG A 57 5.98 -0.52 13.17
N ASN A 58 6.84 -0.34 14.16
CA ASN A 58 7.52 0.93 14.45
C ASN A 58 9.01 0.92 14.03
N ASP A 59 9.53 -0.21 13.58
CA ASP A 59 10.95 -0.43 13.23
C ASP A 59 11.20 -0.45 11.70
N LEU A 60 10.34 0.24 10.95
CA LEU A 60 10.38 0.22 9.48
C LEU A 60 11.62 0.94 8.93
N LYS A 61 12.37 0.24 8.07
CA LYS A 61 13.49 0.81 7.32
C LYS A 61 13.01 1.51 6.04
N LEU A 62 12.22 2.58 6.15
CA LEU A 62 11.60 3.25 4.99
C LEU A 62 12.62 3.69 3.92
N LYS A 63 13.85 4.03 4.31
CA LYS A 63 14.93 4.37 3.37
C LYS A 63 15.25 3.24 2.38
N SER A 64 15.01 1.98 2.74
CA SER A 64 15.24 0.85 1.84
C SER A 64 14.21 0.77 0.71
N LEU A 65 13.13 1.56 0.75
CA LEU A 65 12.13 1.63 -0.31
C LEU A 65 12.50 2.66 -1.39
N ILE A 66 13.44 3.58 -1.13
CA ILE A 66 13.81 4.63 -2.08
C ILE A 66 14.44 4.00 -3.32
N GLY A 67 13.89 4.32 -4.49
CA GLY A 67 14.35 3.77 -5.77
C GLY A 67 14.03 2.28 -5.97
N GLN A 68 13.34 1.64 -5.02
CA GLN A 68 12.87 0.27 -5.20
C GLN A 68 11.49 0.27 -5.87
N PRO A 69 11.23 -0.69 -6.78
CA PRO A 69 9.90 -0.85 -7.36
C PRO A 69 8.91 -1.31 -6.28
N VAL A 70 7.69 -0.76 -6.33
CA VAL A 70 6.55 -1.18 -5.50
C VAL A 70 5.34 -1.37 -6.40
N THR A 71 4.46 -2.32 -6.06
CA THR A 71 3.30 -2.64 -6.90
C THR A 71 2.01 -2.40 -6.14
N LEU A 72 1.14 -1.56 -6.71
CA LEU A 72 -0.20 -1.32 -6.19
C LEU A 72 -1.21 -2.12 -7.02
N TRP A 73 -1.87 -3.06 -6.36
CA TRP A 73 -2.97 -3.83 -6.95
C TRP A 73 -4.28 -3.18 -6.58
N ASN A 74 -5.10 -2.85 -7.57
CA ASN A 74 -6.50 -2.54 -7.37
C ASN A 74 -7.34 -3.73 -7.87
N GLY A 75 -8.43 -4.08 -7.18
CA GLY A 75 -9.24 -5.29 -7.46
C GLY A 75 -9.82 -5.44 -8.87
N LEU A 76 -9.61 -4.46 -9.77
CA LEU A 76 -10.00 -4.51 -11.19
C LEU A 76 -8.88 -4.08 -12.16
N TYR A 77 -7.77 -3.47 -11.71
CA TYR A 77 -6.68 -2.97 -12.56
C TYR A 77 -5.33 -2.94 -11.79
N THR A 78 -4.23 -3.34 -12.43
CA THR A 78 -2.88 -3.30 -11.80
C THR A 78 -2.18 -1.98 -12.14
N VAL A 79 -1.66 -1.28 -11.13
CA VAL A 79 -0.82 -0.09 -11.31
C VAL A 79 0.58 -0.39 -10.78
N THR A 80 1.52 -0.61 -11.69
CA THR A 80 2.94 -0.75 -11.33
C THR A 80 3.53 0.64 -11.05
N VAL A 81 3.80 0.95 -9.79
CA VAL A 81 4.45 2.20 -9.41
C VAL A 81 5.97 2.02 -9.50
N LEU A 82 6.51 2.26 -10.69
CA LEU A 82 7.94 2.39 -10.90
C LEU A 82 8.34 3.81 -10.47
N ASN A 83 8.99 3.92 -9.32
CA ASN A 83 9.54 5.16 -8.75
C ASN A 83 8.59 5.97 -7.86
N ALA A 84 8.57 5.64 -6.56
CA ALA A 84 8.15 6.57 -5.51
C ALA A 84 9.27 7.62 -5.32
N GLY A 85 9.31 8.60 -6.22
CA GLY A 85 10.26 9.71 -6.15
C GLY A 85 9.97 10.58 -4.94
N SER A 86 10.83 10.49 -3.92
CA SER A 86 10.89 11.43 -2.80
C SER A 86 11.14 12.83 -3.34
N ARG A 87 10.17 13.74 -3.18
CA ARG A 87 10.47 15.18 -3.26
C ARG A 87 11.13 15.59 -1.94
N SER A 88 12.39 16.01 -2.05
CA SER A 88 13.06 16.89 -1.09
C SER A 88 12.41 18.27 -1.09
#